data_AF-R5K8W5-F1
#
_entry.id   AF-R5K8W5-F1
#
_cell.length_a   1.000
_cell.length_b   1.000
_cell.length_c   1.000
_cell.angle_alpha   90.00
_cell.angle_beta   90.00
_cell.angle_gamma   90.00
#
_symmetry.space_group_name_H-M   'P 1'
#
loop_
_entity.id
_entity.type
_entity.pdbx_description
1 polymer ?
#
loop_
_entity_poly.entity_id
_entity_poly.type
_entity_poly.pdbx_seq_one_letter_code
_entity_poly.pdbx_strand_id
1 'polypeptide(L)'
;MKKSLLVILVLALFSSIQADALQDLNFKGFIADEANLLSEDVEYNLNMTLLDLQKKSGADIAVVTLPTLEGRSEQDVAMEIGRKYKVGSKEKNNGIVFLTALNERRMRIELGYGFEKIIPVRDLDYIRDNDILPYYRQNDYENGIARGTYQLAELAAQAEGVTISRTGYCPDKAVNTSTGRSSRSDTPWWAWPIAIIMAIFSPRRRGGFGSSGFGGGGGFGGCGSSGSW
;
A
#
# COMPACT_ATOMS: atom_id res chain seq x y z
N MET A 1 19.88 -7.55 -53.68
CA MET A 1 18.55 -7.91 -53.12
C MET A 1 18.64 -8.76 -51.85
N LYS A 2 19.39 -9.87 -51.83
CA LYS A 2 19.49 -10.78 -50.65
C LYS A 2 20.08 -10.16 -49.37
N LYS A 3 21.04 -9.23 -49.49
CA LYS A 3 21.66 -8.55 -48.33
C LYS A 3 20.75 -7.54 -47.63
N SER A 4 19.83 -6.92 -48.38
CA SER A 4 18.86 -5.97 -47.81
C SER A 4 17.72 -6.67 -47.07
N LEU A 5 17.45 -7.93 -47.42
CA LEU A 5 16.43 -8.77 -46.77
C LEU A 5 16.91 -9.26 -45.40
N LEU A 6 18.22 -9.47 -45.24
CA LEU A 6 18.84 -9.83 -43.95
C LEU A 6 18.84 -8.68 -42.94
N VAL A 7 19.02 -7.43 -43.38
CA VAL A 7 19.01 -6.26 -42.49
C VAL A 7 17.61 -5.98 -41.93
N ILE A 8 16.56 -6.18 -42.73
CA ILE A 8 15.16 -6.03 -42.29
C ILE A 8 14.77 -7.14 -41.30
N LEU A 9 15.26 -8.37 -41.50
CA LEU A 9 15.01 -9.50 -40.59
C LEU A 9 15.71 -9.30 -39.23
N VAL A 10 16.90 -8.70 -39.20
CA VAL A 10 17.63 -8.39 -37.96
C VAL A 10 17.00 -7.20 -37.22
N LEU A 11 16.48 -6.18 -37.91
CA LEU A 11 15.73 -5.08 -37.27
C LEU A 11 14.38 -5.53 -36.70
N ALA A 12 13.71 -6.49 -37.33
CA ALA A 12 12.44 -7.04 -36.85
C ALA A 12 12.59 -7.89 -35.56
N LEU A 13 13.78 -8.47 -35.33
CA LEU A 13 14.07 -9.27 -34.13
C LEU A 13 14.38 -8.43 -32.88
N PHE A 14 14.62 -7.12 -33.02
CA PHE A 14 14.86 -6.21 -31.90
C PHE A 14 13.59 -5.55 -31.34
N SER A 15 12.41 -5.78 -31.95
CA SER A 15 11.17 -5.06 -31.59
C SER A 15 10.26 -5.80 -30.60
N SER A 16 10.71 -6.90 -30.00
CA SER A 16 9.85 -7.75 -29.17
C SER A 16 10.45 -8.12 -27.82
N ILE A 17 10.98 -7.13 -27.09
CA ILE A 17 11.15 -7.25 -25.64
C ILE A 17 10.18 -6.26 -25.00
N GLN A 18 8.90 -6.65 -24.98
CA GLN A 18 7.96 -6.12 -24.00
C GLN A 18 7.86 -7.17 -22.91
N ALA A 19 8.86 -7.16 -22.03
CA ALA A 19 8.80 -7.87 -20.76
C ALA A 19 8.83 -6.80 -19.68
N ASP A 20 7.70 -6.12 -19.53
CA ASP A 20 7.48 -5.17 -18.43
C ASP A 20 6.64 -5.89 -17.38
N ALA A 21 7.26 -6.91 -16.77
CA ALA A 21 6.70 -7.55 -15.59
C ALA A 21 7.08 -6.68 -14.40
N LEU A 22 6.11 -6.32 -13.55
CA LEU A 22 6.44 -5.64 -12.30
C LEU A 22 7.57 -6.39 -11.60
N GLN A 23 8.61 -5.67 -11.21
CA GLN A 23 9.69 -6.22 -10.40
C GLN A 23 9.08 -6.96 -9.20
N ASP A 24 9.68 -8.09 -8.82
CA ASP A 24 9.17 -8.87 -7.70
C ASP A 24 9.21 -8.02 -6.42
N LEU A 25 8.04 -7.71 -5.89
CA LEU A 25 7.82 -7.00 -4.63
C LEU A 25 8.23 -7.87 -3.44
N ASN A 26 8.93 -7.25 -2.50
CA ASN A 26 9.40 -7.85 -1.27
C ASN A 26 8.38 -7.65 -0.15
N PHE A 27 7.36 -8.50 -0.13
CA PHE A 27 6.35 -8.47 0.92
C PHE A 27 6.89 -8.93 2.27
N LYS A 28 6.74 -8.07 3.28
CA LYS A 28 6.80 -8.41 4.71
C LYS A 28 5.37 -8.49 5.22
N GLY A 29 4.82 -9.70 5.23
CA GLY A 29 3.39 -9.91 5.51
C GLY A 29 2.52 -9.33 4.40
N PHE A 30 1.77 -8.29 4.72
CA PHE A 30 0.82 -7.60 3.84
C PHE A 30 1.39 -6.34 3.18
N ILE A 31 2.63 -5.99 3.49
CA ILE A 31 3.24 -4.71 3.09
C ILE A 31 4.47 -4.97 2.22
N ALA A 32 4.56 -4.29 1.08
CA ALA A 32 5.76 -4.18 0.26
C ALA A 32 6.15 -2.71 0.15
N ASP A 33 7.14 -2.28 0.93
CA ASP A 33 7.59 -0.89 0.99
C ASP A 33 8.86 -0.67 0.13
N GLU A 34 8.71 -0.70 -1.20
CA GLU A 34 9.85 -0.54 -2.13
C GLU A 34 10.35 0.91 -2.20
N ALA A 35 9.54 1.88 -1.79
CA ALA A 35 9.91 3.29 -1.73
C ALA A 35 10.50 3.70 -0.36
N ASN A 36 10.59 2.78 0.60
CA ASN A 36 11.10 3.04 1.95
C ASN A 36 10.41 4.24 2.62
N LEU A 37 9.08 4.25 2.58
CA LEU A 37 8.21 5.29 3.15
C LEU A 37 7.73 4.96 4.56
N LEU A 38 7.92 3.73 5.04
CA LEU A 38 7.42 3.26 6.32
C LEU A 38 8.57 2.84 7.24
N SER A 39 8.51 3.26 8.50
CA SER A 39 9.35 2.73 9.56
C SER A 39 8.96 1.30 9.93
N GLU A 40 9.92 0.54 10.48
CA GLU A 40 9.70 -0.85 10.90
C GLU A 40 8.55 -0.97 11.93
N ASP A 41 8.41 0.01 12.83
CA ASP A 41 7.35 0.01 13.84
C ASP A 41 5.96 0.20 13.20
N VAL A 42 5.83 1.07 12.19
CA VAL A 42 4.58 1.25 11.45
C VAL A 42 4.27 0.02 10.62
N GLU A 43 5.26 -0.52 9.88
CA GLU A 43 5.09 -1.79 9.14
C GLU A 43 4.58 -2.91 10.05
N TYR A 44 5.17 -3.05 11.24
CA TYR A 44 4.79 -4.07 12.22
C TYR A 44 3.34 -3.91 12.68
N ASN A 45 2.94 -2.70 13.09
CA ASN A 45 1.60 -2.42 13.60
C ASN A 45 0.51 -2.61 12.54
N LEU A 46 0.79 -2.17 11.32
CA LEU A 46 -0.12 -2.36 10.18
C LEU A 46 -0.26 -3.86 9.86
N ASN A 47 0.84 -4.60 9.78
CA ASN A 47 0.81 -6.05 9.56
C ASN A 47 -0.02 -6.79 10.62
N MET A 48 0.11 -6.42 11.90
CA MET A 48 -0.68 -7.04 12.97
C MET A 48 -2.19 -6.78 12.81
N THR A 49 -2.56 -5.58 12.40
CA THR A 49 -3.96 -5.21 12.15
C THR A 49 -4.52 -5.94 10.93
N LEU A 50 -3.76 -6.00 9.84
CA LEU A 50 -4.15 -6.69 8.60
C LEU A 50 -4.22 -8.21 8.79
N LEU A 51 -3.35 -8.79 9.62
CA LEU A 51 -3.42 -10.19 9.99
C LEU A 51 -4.70 -10.52 10.78
N ASP A 52 -5.14 -9.63 11.67
CA ASP A 52 -6.39 -9.83 12.41
C ASP A 52 -7.61 -9.76 11.48
N LEU A 53 -7.61 -8.82 10.52
CA LEU A 53 -8.63 -8.77 9.46
C LEU A 53 -8.68 -10.07 8.66
N GLN A 54 -7.53 -10.54 8.17
CA GLN A 54 -7.44 -11.77 7.39
C GLN A 54 -7.96 -12.97 8.19
N LYS A 55 -7.54 -13.12 9.45
CA LYS A 55 -7.96 -14.25 10.29
C LYS A 55 -9.46 -14.29 10.55
N LYS A 56 -10.11 -13.13 10.67
CA LYS A 56 -11.53 -13.04 11.03
C LYS A 56 -12.47 -13.07 9.83
N SER A 57 -12.04 -12.58 8.67
CA SER A 57 -12.92 -12.42 7.49
C SER A 57 -12.46 -13.18 6.25
N GLY A 58 -11.17 -13.53 6.19
CA GLY A 58 -10.50 -13.98 4.97
C GLY A 58 -10.21 -12.88 3.96
N ALA A 59 -10.50 -11.61 4.28
CA ALA A 59 -10.17 -10.47 3.43
C ALA A 59 -8.71 -10.09 3.58
N ASP A 60 -8.09 -9.67 2.47
CA ASP A 60 -6.71 -9.20 2.46
C ASP A 60 -6.62 -7.77 1.98
N ILE A 61 -5.67 -7.02 2.54
CA ILE A 61 -5.26 -5.72 2.03
C ILE A 61 -3.76 -5.78 1.77
N ALA A 62 -3.33 -5.54 0.53
CA ALA A 62 -1.94 -5.35 0.18
C ALA A 62 -1.61 -3.86 0.20
N VAL A 63 -0.64 -3.45 1.02
CA VAL A 63 -0.13 -2.07 1.02
C VAL A 63 1.19 -2.08 0.26
N VAL A 64 1.26 -1.31 -0.83
CA VAL A 64 2.43 -1.28 -1.71
C VAL A 64 2.89 0.15 -1.91
N THR A 65 4.16 0.40 -1.67
CA THR A 65 4.81 1.66 -2.05
C THR A 65 5.82 1.36 -3.17
N LEU A 66 5.82 2.18 -4.22
CA LEU A 66 6.74 2.06 -5.33
C LEU A 66 7.45 3.41 -5.54
N PRO A 67 8.76 3.39 -5.85
CA PRO A 67 9.45 4.60 -6.28
C PRO A 67 8.80 5.20 -7.54
N THR A 68 8.48 4.37 -8.53
CA THR A 68 7.92 4.79 -9.83
C THR A 68 6.96 3.74 -10.40
N LEU A 69 6.05 4.18 -11.28
CA LEU A 69 5.18 3.32 -12.10
C LEU A 69 5.78 2.98 -13.47
N GLU A 70 6.99 3.47 -13.77
CA GLU A 70 7.71 3.19 -15.04
C GLU A 70 6.90 3.55 -16.29
N GLY A 71 6.08 4.61 -16.20
CA GLY A 71 5.24 5.10 -17.30
C GLY A 71 3.90 4.37 -17.47
N ARG A 72 3.58 3.41 -16.59
CA ARG A 72 2.30 2.70 -16.56
C ARG A 72 1.26 3.46 -15.73
N SER A 73 -0.02 3.14 -15.95
CA SER A 73 -1.10 3.71 -15.13
C SER A 73 -1.13 3.07 -13.73
N GLU A 74 -1.50 3.85 -12.72
CA GLU A 74 -1.62 3.35 -11.34
C GLU A 74 -2.67 2.23 -11.21
N GLN A 75 -3.70 2.25 -12.07
CA GLN A 75 -4.73 1.22 -12.13
C GLN A 75 -4.16 -0.10 -12.66
N ASP A 76 -3.46 -0.08 -13.79
CA ASP A 76 -2.89 -1.30 -14.39
C ASP A 76 -1.89 -1.96 -13.44
N VAL A 77 -1.06 -1.14 -12.77
CA VAL A 77 -0.09 -1.64 -11.78
C VAL A 77 -0.80 -2.24 -10.57
N ALA A 78 -1.80 -1.57 -9.98
CA ALA A 78 -2.54 -2.11 -8.84
C ALA A 78 -3.29 -3.40 -9.18
N MET A 79 -3.90 -3.48 -10.37
CA MET A 79 -4.56 -4.68 -10.85
C MET A 79 -3.58 -5.83 -11.06
N GLU A 80 -2.41 -5.57 -11.64
CA GLU A 80 -1.37 -6.58 -11.80
C GLU A 80 -0.86 -7.08 -10.45
N ILE A 81 -0.60 -6.19 -9.48
CA ILE A 81 -0.23 -6.55 -8.12
C ILE A 81 -1.27 -7.50 -7.52
N GLY A 82 -2.54 -7.10 -7.54
CA GLY A 82 -3.62 -7.89 -6.97
C GLY A 82 -3.71 -9.30 -7.57
N ARG A 83 -3.54 -9.41 -8.90
CA ARG A 83 -3.56 -10.70 -9.62
C ARG A 83 -2.30 -11.53 -9.37
N LYS A 84 -1.11 -10.93 -9.47
CA LYS A 84 0.19 -11.59 -9.32
C LYS A 84 0.36 -12.14 -7.91
N TYR A 85 0.03 -11.33 -6.90
CA TYR A 85 0.16 -11.68 -5.49
C TYR A 85 -1.11 -12.30 -4.90
N LYS A 86 -2.15 -12.51 -5.72
CA LYS A 86 -3.33 -13.28 -5.34
C LYS A 86 -4.00 -12.71 -4.08
N VAL A 87 -4.16 -11.38 -4.05
CA VAL A 87 -4.68 -10.63 -2.89
C VAL A 87 -6.18 -10.89 -2.72
N GLY A 88 -6.58 -11.31 -1.52
CA GLY A 88 -7.96 -11.66 -1.18
C GLY A 88 -8.23 -13.14 -1.38
N SER A 89 -9.30 -13.65 -0.76
CA SER A 89 -9.66 -15.06 -0.85
C SER A 89 -10.23 -15.44 -2.23
N LYS A 90 -10.01 -16.70 -2.62
CA LYS A 90 -10.38 -17.24 -3.94
C LYS A 90 -11.89 -17.31 -4.12
N GLU A 91 -12.59 -17.61 -3.03
CA GLU A 91 -14.04 -17.76 -3.03
C GLU A 91 -14.74 -16.40 -3.02
N LYS A 92 -14.29 -15.48 -2.17
CA LYS A 92 -14.98 -14.21 -1.98
C LYS A 92 -14.44 -13.09 -2.87
N ASN A 93 -13.21 -13.16 -3.35
CA ASN A 93 -12.54 -12.07 -4.09
C ASN A 93 -12.52 -10.75 -3.30
N ASN A 94 -12.30 -10.85 -2.00
CA ASN A 94 -12.35 -9.77 -1.01
C ASN A 94 -10.96 -9.20 -0.74
N GLY A 95 -10.27 -8.81 -1.81
CA GLY A 95 -8.94 -8.20 -1.77
C GLY A 95 -9.00 -6.67 -1.93
N ILE A 96 -8.06 -5.95 -1.33
CA ILE A 96 -7.80 -4.54 -1.61
C ILE A 96 -6.31 -4.36 -1.88
N VAL A 97 -5.95 -3.62 -2.94
CA VAL A 97 -4.58 -3.13 -3.14
C VAL A 97 -4.57 -1.64 -2.89
N PHE A 98 -3.77 -1.20 -1.92
CA PHE A 98 -3.48 0.21 -1.66
C PHE A 98 -2.07 0.52 -2.15
N LEU A 99 -1.99 1.13 -3.33
CA LEU A 99 -0.75 1.49 -4.02
C LEU A 99 -0.44 2.98 -3.84
N THR A 100 0.82 3.28 -3.51
CA THR A 100 1.39 4.63 -3.52
C THR A 100 2.63 4.65 -4.41
N ALA A 101 2.63 5.51 -5.42
CA ALA A 101 3.76 5.73 -6.33
C ALA A 101 4.36 7.12 -6.09
N LEU A 102 5.59 7.14 -5.58
CA LEU A 102 6.21 8.35 -5.04
C LEU A 102 6.57 9.38 -6.12
N ASN A 103 7.23 8.94 -7.19
CA ASN A 103 7.74 9.85 -8.23
C ASN A 103 6.61 10.47 -9.06
N GLU A 104 5.57 9.69 -9.39
CA GLU A 104 4.40 10.17 -10.12
C GLU A 104 3.43 10.96 -9.24
N ARG A 105 3.62 10.93 -7.91
CA ARG A 105 2.68 11.46 -6.92
C ARG A 105 1.25 10.97 -7.16
N ARG A 106 1.13 9.65 -7.32
CA ARG A 106 -0.13 8.96 -7.61
C ARG A 106 -0.40 7.86 -6.61
N MET A 107 -1.67 7.65 -6.31
CA MET A 107 -2.13 6.53 -5.49
C MET A 107 -3.35 5.87 -6.09
N ARG A 108 -3.53 4.60 -5.74
CA ARG A 108 -4.68 3.80 -6.16
C ARG A 108 -5.15 2.91 -5.01
N ILE A 109 -6.44 2.89 -4.77
CA ILE A 109 -7.13 1.86 -3.99
C ILE A 109 -7.92 1.02 -4.99
N GLU A 110 -7.53 -0.23 -5.16
CA GLU A 110 -8.12 -1.15 -6.12
C GLU A 110 -8.84 -2.29 -5.38
N LEU A 111 -10.10 -2.55 -5.72
CA LEU A 111 -10.89 -3.61 -5.11
C LEU A 111 -10.85 -4.91 -5.92
N GLY A 112 -10.88 -6.04 -5.21
CA GLY A 112 -11.24 -7.32 -5.79
C GLY A 112 -12.75 -7.41 -6.03
N TYR A 113 -13.16 -8.22 -7.01
CA TYR A 113 -14.55 -8.32 -7.50
C TYR A 113 -15.62 -8.54 -6.41
N GLY A 114 -15.25 -9.18 -5.30
CA GLY A 114 -16.17 -9.40 -4.18
C GLY A 114 -16.53 -8.10 -3.49
N PHE A 115 -15.52 -7.28 -3.23
CA PHE A 115 -15.70 -5.99 -2.59
C PHE A 115 -16.28 -4.93 -3.51
N GLU A 116 -16.10 -5.01 -4.84
CA GLU A 116 -16.75 -4.08 -5.78
C GLU A 116 -18.28 -4.02 -5.62
N LYS A 117 -18.90 -5.13 -5.20
CA LYS A 117 -20.35 -5.26 -5.03
C LYS A 117 -20.85 -4.76 -3.68
N ILE A 118 -19.96 -4.65 -2.69
CA ILE A 118 -20.30 -4.43 -1.28
C ILE A 118 -19.81 -3.06 -0.82
N ILE A 119 -18.61 -2.67 -1.23
CA ILE A 119 -17.95 -1.41 -0.88
C ILE A 119 -18.23 -0.39 -2.00
N PRO A 120 -19.03 0.66 -1.74
CA PRO A 120 -19.25 1.73 -2.69
C PRO A 120 -17.98 2.53 -2.97
N VAL A 121 -17.75 2.90 -4.23
CA VAL A 121 -16.60 3.74 -4.63
C VAL A 121 -16.55 5.07 -3.85
N ARG A 122 -17.71 5.64 -3.49
CA ARG A 122 -17.77 6.88 -2.70
C ARG A 122 -17.05 6.77 -1.35
N ASP A 123 -17.04 5.59 -0.74
CA ASP A 123 -16.43 5.38 0.58
C ASP A 123 -14.90 5.32 0.43
N LEU A 124 -14.41 4.78 -0.69
CA LEU A 124 -13.00 4.84 -1.07
C LEU A 124 -12.56 6.28 -1.38
N ASP A 125 -13.37 7.01 -2.14
CA ASP A 125 -13.10 8.43 -2.45
C ASP A 125 -13.07 9.27 -1.16
N TYR A 126 -13.96 8.97 -0.21
CA TYR A 126 -13.97 9.64 1.09
C TYR A 126 -12.66 9.37 1.86
N ILE A 127 -12.22 8.12 1.96
CA ILE A 127 -10.95 7.77 2.62
C ILE A 127 -9.77 8.43 1.90
N ARG A 128 -9.73 8.36 0.57
CA ARG A 128 -8.69 9.02 -0.25
C ARG A 128 -8.61 10.52 0.09
N ASP A 129 -9.74 11.22 0.01
CA ASP A 129 -9.75 12.68 0.07
C ASP A 129 -9.58 13.25 1.48
N ASN A 130 -10.04 12.52 2.50
CA ASN A 130 -10.06 13.01 3.89
C ASN A 130 -9.02 12.37 4.79
N ASP A 131 -8.49 11.20 4.44
CA ASP A 131 -7.61 10.41 5.32
C ASP A 131 -6.22 10.19 4.72
N ILE A 132 -6.07 10.21 3.39
CA ILE A 132 -4.79 9.94 2.72
C ILE A 132 -4.18 11.20 2.08
N LEU A 133 -4.86 11.79 1.09
CA LEU A 133 -4.31 12.90 0.31
C LEU A 133 -3.93 14.15 1.14
N PRO A 134 -4.64 14.52 2.23
CA PRO A 134 -4.21 15.62 3.08
C PRO A 134 -2.81 15.45 3.68
N TYR A 135 -2.43 14.21 4.01
CA TYR A 135 -1.08 13.87 4.47
C TYR A 135 -0.07 13.89 3.32
N TYR A 136 -0.43 13.32 2.18
CA TYR A 136 0.47 13.25 1.02
C TYR A 136 0.83 14.64 0.47
N ARG A 137 -0.12 15.59 0.46
CA ARG A 137 0.14 16.99 0.11
C ARG A 137 1.17 17.67 1.01
N GLN A 138 1.37 17.17 2.22
CA GLN A 138 2.37 17.65 3.18
C GLN A 138 3.66 16.83 3.13
N ASN A 139 3.79 15.89 2.18
CA ASN A 139 4.85 14.89 2.09
C ASN A 139 4.98 13.97 3.32
N ASP A 140 3.91 13.86 4.12
CA ASP A 140 3.85 12.99 5.28
C ASP A 140 3.24 11.63 4.88
N TYR A 141 4.02 10.87 4.10
CA TYR A 141 3.54 9.63 3.49
C TYR A 141 3.25 8.54 4.53
N GLU A 142 4.11 8.39 5.54
CA GLU A 142 3.96 7.37 6.57
C GLU A 142 2.60 7.49 7.27
N ASN A 143 2.24 8.70 7.73
CA ASN A 143 0.96 8.91 8.40
C ASN A 143 -0.24 8.76 7.45
N GLY A 144 -0.11 9.20 6.19
CA GLY A 144 -1.15 9.02 5.19
C GLY A 144 -1.41 7.55 4.86
N ILE A 145 -0.33 6.75 4.70
CA ILE A 145 -0.42 5.31 4.46
C ILE A 145 -0.98 4.60 5.67
N ALA A 146 -0.49 4.90 6.88
CA ALA A 146 -0.96 4.27 8.11
C ALA A 146 -2.45 4.54 8.32
N ARG A 147 -2.88 5.81 8.27
CA ARG A 147 -4.28 6.20 8.45
C ARG A 147 -5.17 5.57 7.38
N GLY A 148 -4.77 5.65 6.11
CA GLY A 148 -5.47 5.03 4.99
C GLY A 148 -5.66 3.53 5.20
N THR A 149 -4.60 2.83 5.59
CA THR A 149 -4.62 1.39 5.85
C THR A 149 -5.59 1.03 6.98
N TYR A 150 -5.58 1.78 8.09
CA TYR A 150 -6.53 1.55 9.19
C TYR A 150 -7.98 1.78 8.77
N GLN A 151 -8.27 2.85 8.02
CA GLN A 151 -9.63 3.12 7.53
C GLN A 151 -10.10 2.07 6.52
N LEU A 152 -9.23 1.62 5.62
CA LEU A 152 -9.55 0.54 4.68
C LEU A 152 -9.77 -0.79 5.39
N ALA A 153 -8.99 -1.10 6.43
CA ALA A 153 -9.17 -2.31 7.24
C ALA A 153 -10.52 -2.30 7.98
N GLU A 154 -10.93 -1.16 8.52
CA GLU A 154 -12.24 -0.99 9.15
C GLU A 154 -13.39 -1.12 8.15
N LEU A 155 -13.25 -0.50 6.98
CA LEU A 155 -14.23 -0.59 5.91
C LEU A 155 -14.40 -2.05 5.42
N ALA A 156 -13.29 -2.76 5.21
CA ALA A 156 -13.29 -4.17 4.84
C ALA A 156 -13.91 -5.06 5.94
N ALA A 157 -13.57 -4.80 7.21
CA ALA A 157 -14.16 -5.52 8.34
C ALA A 157 -15.68 -5.32 8.42
N GLN A 158 -16.15 -4.09 8.21
CA GLN A 158 -17.57 -3.75 8.17
C GLN A 158 -18.28 -4.46 7.01
N ALA A 159 -17.68 -4.47 5.82
CA ALA A 159 -18.23 -5.16 4.64
C ALA A 159 -18.37 -6.67 4.86
N GLU A 160 -17.49 -7.27 5.67
CA GLU A 160 -17.51 -8.70 6.03
C GLU A 160 -18.31 -9.00 7.31
N GLY A 161 -18.84 -7.97 7.99
CA GLY A 161 -19.61 -8.13 9.22
C GLY A 161 -18.77 -8.59 10.43
N VAL A 162 -17.47 -8.30 10.45
CA VAL A 162 -16.56 -8.64 11.55
C VAL A 162 -16.03 -7.40 12.26
N THR A 163 -15.44 -7.59 13.44
CA THR A 163 -14.73 -6.53 14.17
C THR A 163 -13.27 -6.88 14.30
N ILE A 164 -12.39 -5.94 13.95
CA ILE A 164 -10.94 -6.11 14.01
C ILE A 164 -10.33 -5.34 15.18
N SER A 165 -9.19 -5.82 15.66
CA SER A 165 -8.39 -5.18 16.69
C SER A 165 -7.32 -4.33 16.01
N ARG A 166 -7.39 -3.02 16.20
CA ARG A 166 -6.35 -2.10 15.73
C ARG A 166 -5.11 -2.22 16.61
N THR A 167 -3.95 -2.38 15.99
CA THR A 167 -2.64 -2.35 16.68
C THR A 167 -1.87 -1.11 16.25
N GLY A 168 -1.22 -0.44 17.21
CA GLY A 168 -0.44 0.78 16.96
C GLY A 168 -1.26 2.08 17.01
N TYR A 169 -0.59 3.19 16.73
CA TYR A 169 -1.19 4.51 16.66
C TYR A 169 -1.80 4.74 15.26
N CYS A 170 -3.10 5.03 15.21
CA CYS A 170 -3.72 5.57 14.00
C CYS A 170 -3.59 7.09 14.04
N PRO A 171 -2.90 7.70 13.06
CA PRO A 171 -2.81 9.16 12.96
C PRO A 171 -4.20 9.79 12.90
N ASP A 172 -4.40 10.95 13.51
CA ASP A 172 -5.64 11.73 13.41
C ASP A 172 -5.90 12.23 11.98
N LYS A 173 -7.03 12.89 11.68
CA LYS A 173 -7.20 13.50 10.35
C LYS A 173 -6.18 14.64 10.23
N ALA A 174 -5.47 14.71 9.10
CA ALA A 174 -4.52 15.80 8.90
C ALA A 174 -5.25 17.15 8.97
N VAL A 175 -4.76 18.04 9.81
CA VAL A 175 -5.31 19.39 9.94
C VAL A 175 -4.75 20.24 8.81
N ASN A 176 -5.61 20.67 7.88
CA ASN A 176 -5.25 21.68 6.88
C ASN A 176 -4.98 23.00 7.61
N THR A 177 -3.73 23.22 7.98
CA THR A 177 -3.33 24.39 8.77
C THR A 177 -3.24 25.61 7.83
N SER A 178 -4.39 26.22 7.49
CA SER A 178 -4.46 27.60 6.99
C SER A 178 -4.62 28.62 8.11
N THR A 179 -4.53 28.20 9.37
CA THR A 179 -4.48 29.09 10.53
C THR A 179 -3.18 28.86 11.29
N GLY A 180 -2.28 29.83 11.19
CA GLY A 180 -1.00 29.80 11.88
C GLY A 180 -1.17 29.60 13.39
N ARG A 181 -0.66 28.47 13.88
CA ARG A 181 -0.10 28.35 15.23
C ARG A 181 0.99 27.29 15.17
N SER A 182 2.22 27.78 15.13
CA SER A 182 3.43 26.98 15.34
C SER A 182 3.40 26.41 16.76
N SER A 183 2.92 25.19 16.93
CA SER A 183 3.32 24.38 18.08
C SER A 183 4.64 23.70 17.72
N ARG A 184 5.72 24.47 17.87
CA ARG A 184 7.08 23.95 17.95
C ARG A 184 7.13 23.12 19.22
N SER A 185 7.00 21.79 19.12
CA SER A 185 7.39 20.93 20.23
C SER A 185 8.90 21.04 20.31
N ASP A 186 9.39 21.93 21.18
CA ASP A 186 10.79 22.03 21.55
C ASP A 186 11.17 20.76 22.30
N THR A 187 11.38 19.66 21.56
CA THR A 187 12.05 18.49 22.09
C THR A 187 13.48 18.93 22.36
N PRO A 188 13.93 18.95 23.62
CA PRO A 188 15.23 19.50 23.94
C PRO A 188 16.33 18.72 23.20
N TRP A 189 17.37 19.41 22.75
CA TRP A 189 18.50 18.81 22.03
C TRP A 189 19.20 17.68 22.83
N TRP A 190 18.99 17.62 24.15
CA TRP A 190 19.47 16.53 25.01
C TRP A 190 18.65 15.23 24.95
N ALA A 191 17.45 15.23 24.34
CA ALA A 191 16.60 14.04 24.19
C ALA A 191 17.14 13.07 23.12
N TRP A 192 17.85 13.58 22.12
CA TRP A 192 18.46 12.79 21.04
C TRP A 192 19.49 11.76 21.51
N PRO A 193 20.46 12.09 22.38
CA PRO A 193 21.39 11.09 22.90
C PRO A 193 20.70 10.00 23.75
N ILE A 194 19.59 10.31 24.44
CA ILE A 194 18.82 9.32 25.22
C ILE A 194 18.07 8.35 24.29
N ALA A 195 17.49 8.87 23.20
CA ALA A 195 16.84 8.03 22.18
C ALA A 195 17.84 7.09 21.48
N ILE A 196 19.06 7.55 21.21
CA ILE A 196 20.14 6.73 20.62
C ILE A 196 20.59 5.63 21.61
N ILE A 197 20.70 5.94 22.90
CA ILE A 197 21.06 4.95 23.93
C ILE A 197 19.95 3.91 24.11
N MET A 198 18.67 4.32 24.09
CA MET A 198 17.53 3.39 24.16
C MET A 198 17.44 2.47 22.93
N ALA A 199 17.87 2.94 21.75
CA ALA A 199 17.96 2.12 20.53
C ALA A 199 19.11 1.09 20.56
N ILE A 200 20.16 1.31 21.37
CA ILE A 200 21.29 0.38 21.54
C ILE A 200 20.98 -0.70 22.58
N PHE A 201 20.16 -0.37 23.59
CA PHE A 201 19.83 -1.26 24.72
C PHE A 201 18.49 -1.99 24.60
N SER A 202 17.72 -1.79 23.53
CA SER A 202 16.52 -2.60 23.32
C SER A 202 16.94 -4.04 22.97
N PRO A 203 16.48 -5.07 23.72
CA PRO A 203 16.67 -6.44 23.30
C PRO A 203 15.92 -6.59 21.98
N ARG A 204 16.67 -6.80 20.89
CA ARG A 204 16.16 -7.19 19.58
C ARG A 204 15.28 -8.43 19.75
N ARG A 205 13.98 -8.23 19.99
CA ARG A 205 12.98 -9.27 19.82
C ARG A 205 12.83 -9.46 18.32
N ARG A 206 13.74 -10.26 17.78
CA ARG A 206 13.61 -10.90 16.47
C ARG A 206 12.45 -11.88 16.56
N GLY A 207 11.23 -11.34 16.50
CA GLY A 207 10.04 -12.11 16.20
C GLY A 207 10.09 -12.41 14.71
N GLY A 208 10.53 -13.61 14.35
CA GLY A 208 10.45 -14.07 12.97
C GLY A 208 8.98 -14.07 12.56
N PHE A 209 8.65 -13.27 11.54
CA PHE A 209 7.39 -13.43 10.83
C PHE A 209 7.40 -14.80 10.16
N GLY A 210 6.62 -15.73 10.71
CA GLY A 210 6.23 -16.92 9.99
C GLY A 210 5.36 -16.49 8.81
N SER A 211 5.71 -16.96 7.62
CA SER A 211 5.03 -16.72 6.34
C SER A 211 3.51 -16.80 6.48
N SER A 212 2.88 -15.65 6.70
CA SER A 212 1.43 -15.44 6.70
C SER A 212 1.19 -14.43 5.59
N GLY A 213 1.17 -14.92 4.35
CA GLY A 213 0.88 -14.13 3.16
C GLY A 213 -0.61 -14.20 2.81
N PHE A 214 -0.98 -13.56 1.70
CA PHE A 214 -2.33 -13.48 1.17
C PHE A 214 -3.10 -14.81 1.22
N GLY A 215 -4.35 -14.76 1.71
CA GLY A 215 -5.25 -15.88 1.95
C GLY A 215 -5.81 -16.53 0.67
N GLY A 216 -5.48 -15.93 -0.48
CA GLY A 216 -5.27 -16.63 -1.73
C GLY A 216 -6.28 -16.35 -2.81
N GLY A 217 -5.86 -15.78 -3.92
CA GLY A 217 -6.30 -16.09 -5.27
C GLY A 217 -7.50 -15.31 -5.83
N GLY A 218 -7.94 -14.24 -5.18
CA GLY A 218 -9.03 -13.39 -5.67
C GLY A 218 -8.72 -12.65 -7.00
N GLY A 219 -9.75 -12.28 -7.73
CA GLY A 219 -9.70 -11.55 -9.00
C GLY A 219 -9.95 -10.04 -8.87
N PHE A 220 -9.28 -9.25 -9.72
CA PHE A 220 -9.35 -7.77 -9.77
C PHE A 220 -9.90 -7.28 -11.11
N GLY A 221 -10.87 -6.34 -11.05
CA GLY A 221 -11.70 -5.90 -12.16
C GLY A 221 -11.50 -4.48 -12.66
N GLY A 222 -10.74 -3.64 -11.95
CA GLY A 222 -10.52 -2.24 -12.32
C GLY A 222 -11.37 -1.24 -11.54
N CYS A 223 -12.20 -1.68 -10.58
CA CYS A 223 -13.01 -0.78 -9.76
C CYS A 223 -12.23 -0.31 -8.52
N GLY A 224 -12.26 1.00 -8.25
CA GLY A 224 -11.47 1.57 -7.18
C GLY A 224 -11.36 3.09 -7.26
N SER A 225 -10.54 3.67 -6.39
CA SER A 225 -10.32 5.11 -6.26
C SER A 225 -8.87 5.48 -6.56
N SER A 226 -8.65 6.45 -7.45
CA SER A 226 -7.32 6.99 -7.75
C SER A 226 -7.16 8.41 -7.21
N GLY A 227 -5.94 8.82 -6.88
CA GLY A 227 -5.65 10.18 -6.42
C GLY A 227 -4.26 10.64 -6.84
N SER A 228 -4.09 11.96 -6.93
CA SER A 228 -2.79 12.61 -7.08
C SER A 228 -2.63 13.77 -6.10
N TRP A 229 -1.40 14.18 -5.82
CA TRP A 229 -1.08 15.26 -4.86
C TRP A 229 0.13 16.09 -5.29
#